data_AF-Q12VI8-F1
#
_entry.id   AF-Q12VI8-F1
#
_cell.length_a   1.000
_cell.length_b   1.000
_cell.length_c   1.000
_cell.angle_alpha   90.00
_cell.angle_beta   90.00
_cell.angle_gamma   90.00
#
_symmetry.space_group_name_H-M   'P 1'
#
loop_
_entity.id
_entity.type
_entity.pdbx_description
1 polymer ?
#
loop_
_entity_poly.entity_id
_entity_poly.type
_entity_poly.pdbx_seq_one_letter_code
_entity_poly.pdbx_strand_id
1 'polypeptide(L)' 'MSFNELEKTVGVYPDTLNKRLKEMLKYGLIEPIVDVVDGKNRVKHRLTAKGQQLIPTLKEFIKLAEELESAIFSP' A
#
# COMPACT_ATOMS: atom_id res chain seq x y z
N MET A 1 1.78 3.84 -8.95
CA MET A 1 0.53 3.19 -9.42
C MET A 1 -0.63 4.17 -9.35
N SER A 2 -1.49 4.19 -10.36
CA SER A 2 -2.76 4.92 -10.34
C SER A 2 -3.77 4.25 -9.40
N PHE A 3 -4.86 4.96 -9.08
CA PHE A 3 -5.96 4.41 -8.29
C PHE A 3 -6.51 3.11 -8.90
N ASN A 4 -6.84 3.13 -10.20
CA ASN A 4 -7.42 1.99 -10.90
C ASN A 4 -6.47 0.78 -10.95
N GLU A 5 -5.15 1.01 -11.02
CA GLU A 5 -4.16 -0.07 -10.91
C GLU A 5 -4.18 -0.68 -9.51
N LEU A 6 -4.20 0.14 -8.46
CA LEU A 6 -4.23 -0.32 -7.07
C LEU A 6 -5.54 -1.06 -6.73
N GLU A 7 -6.67 -0.56 -7.22
CA GLU A 7 -7.97 -1.20 -7.05
C GLU A 7 -7.98 -2.62 -7.62
N LYS A 8 -7.49 -2.78 -8.85
CA LYS A 8 -7.38 -4.09 -9.51
C LYS A 8 -6.43 -5.04 -8.80
N THR A 9 -5.32 -4.53 -8.24
CA THR A 9 -4.32 -5.37 -7.57
C THR A 9 -4.75 -5.81 -6.17
N VAL A 10 -5.35 -4.91 -5.38
CA VAL A 10 -5.66 -5.18 -3.97
C VAL A 10 -7.05 -5.82 -3.82
N GLY A 11 -7.95 -5.63 -4.78
CA GLY A 11 -9.27 -6.27 -4.77
C GLY A 11 -10.20 -5.76 -3.66
N VAL A 12 -10.06 -4.51 -3.23
CA VAL A 12 -10.89 -3.86 -2.21
C VAL A 12 -11.88 -2.88 -2.83
N TYR A 13 -12.99 -2.62 -2.13
CA TYR A 13 -13.97 -1.63 -2.58
C TYR A 13 -13.36 -0.23 -2.79
N PRO A 14 -13.77 0.52 -3.83
CA PRO A 14 -13.21 1.84 -4.15
C PRO A 14 -13.17 2.81 -2.97
N ASP A 15 -14.25 2.90 -2.20
CA ASP A 15 -14.34 3.80 -1.04
C ASP A 15 -13.36 3.42 0.06
N THR A 16 -13.15 2.12 0.26
CA THR A 16 -12.16 1.61 1.21
C THR A 16 -10.75 1.96 0.72
N LEU A 17 -10.43 1.71 -0.55
CA LEU A 17 -9.14 2.08 -1.11
C LEU A 17 -8.87 3.58 -0.99
N ASN A 18 -9.84 4.42 -1.34
CA ASN A 18 -9.71 5.88 -1.24
C ASN A 18 -9.44 6.31 0.20
N LYS A 19 -10.17 5.75 1.17
CA LYS A 19 -9.93 6.00 2.59
C LYS A 19 -8.50 5.61 3.00
N ARG A 20 -8.03 4.42 2.61
CA ARG A 20 -6.67 3.95 2.93
C ARG A 20 -5.59 4.81 2.27
N LEU A 21 -5.76 5.21 1.01
CA LEU A 21 -4.81 6.10 0.35
C LEU A 21 -4.73 7.48 1.02
N LYS A 22 -5.86 8.05 1.45
CA LYS A 22 -5.89 9.29 2.24
C LYS A 22 -5.15 9.13 3.58
N GLU A 23 -5.32 8.00 4.26
CA GLU A 23 -4.60 7.70 5.50
C GLU A 23 -3.08 7.57 5.24
N MET A 24 -2.68 6.84 4.20
CA MET A 24 -1.25 6.69 3.84
C MET A 24 -0.60 8.02 3.46
N LEU A 25 -1.32 8.90 2.75
CA LEU A 25 -0.89 10.28 2.47
C LEU A 25 -0.72 11.08 3.77
N LYS A 26 -1.73 11.03 4.65
CA LYS A 26 -1.69 11.71 5.97
C LYS A 26 -0.49 11.28 6.80
N TYR A 27 -0.11 10.01 6.77
CA TYR A 27 1.04 9.49 7.51
C TYR A 27 2.39 9.67 6.79
N GLY A 28 2.38 10.25 5.59
CA GLY A 28 3.58 10.47 4.77
C GLY A 28 4.22 9.18 4.28
N LEU A 29 3.43 8.12 4.06
CA LEU A 29 3.91 6.83 3.57
C LEU A 29 3.91 6.77 2.04
N ILE A 30 3.00 7.50 1.40
CA ILE A 30 2.95 7.68 -0.04
C ILE A 30 2.89 9.16 -0.40
N GLU A 31 3.20 9.45 -1.65
CA GLU A 31 3.06 10.78 -2.25
C GLU A 31 2.50 10.68 -3.67
N PRO A 32 1.73 11.70 -4.12
CA PRO A 32 1.25 11.77 -5.48
C PRO A 32 2.41 12.16 -6.42
N ILE A 33 2.44 11.54 -7.60
CA ILE A 33 3.23 11.96 -8.75
C ILE A 33 2.28 12.21 -9.92
N VAL A 34 2.53 13.29 -10.65
CA VAL A 34 1.78 13.60 -11.87
C VAL A 34 2.55 13.04 -13.04
N ASP A 35 1.89 12.20 -13.81
CA ASP A 35 2.42 11.65 -15.06
C ASP A 35 1.57 12.14 -16.23
N VAL A 36 2.18 12.42 -17.38
CA VAL A 36 1.45 12.91 -18.57
C VAL A 36 1.34 11.75 -19.55
N VAL A 37 0.11 11.26 -19.74
CA VAL A 37 -0.19 10.16 -20.65
C VAL A 37 -1.23 10.64 -21.66
N ASP A 38 -0.91 10.55 -22.95
CA ASP A 38 -1.77 11.03 -24.06
C ASP A 38 -2.19 12.51 -23.90
N GLY A 39 -1.27 13.35 -23.42
CA GLY A 39 -1.53 14.77 -23.15
C GLY A 39 -2.45 15.04 -21.94
N LYS A 40 -2.82 14.01 -21.17
CA LYS A 40 -3.63 14.14 -19.96
C LYS A 40 -2.80 13.88 -18.70
N ASN A 41 -2.96 14.74 -17.71
CA ASN A 41 -2.38 14.54 -16.38
C ASN A 41 -3.07 13.35 -15.69
N ARG A 42 -2.29 12.36 -15.26
CA ARG A 42 -2.73 11.24 -14.45
C ARG A 42 -1.99 11.24 -13.12
N VAL A 43 -2.77 11.18 -12.04
CA VAL A 43 -2.21 11.05 -10.69
C VAL A 43 -1.87 9.59 -10.44
N LYS A 44 -0.60 9.34 -10.12
CA LYS A 44 -0.13 8.06 -9.57
C LYS A 44 0.36 8.29 -8.15
N HIS A 45 0.47 7.22 -7.40
CA HIS A 45 1.07 7.22 -6.06
C HIS A 45 2.37 6.42 -6.09
N ARG A 46 3.35 6.87 -5.31
CA ARG A 46 4.56 6.11 -5.01
C ARG A 46 4.83 6.15 -3.50
N LEU A 47 5.64 5.22 -3.01
CA LEU A 47 6.12 5.25 -1.63
C LEU A 47 7.06 6.44 -1.44
N THR A 48 6.98 7.07 -0.27
CA THR A 48 8.01 7.98 0.21
C THR A 48 9.20 7.17 0.75
N ALA A 49 10.30 7.85 1.09
CA ALA A 49 11.42 7.21 1.80
C ALA A 49 10.95 6.53 3.11
N LYS A 50 10.06 7.19 3.87
CA LYS A 50 9.45 6.64 5.09
C LYS A 50 8.60 5.40 4.79
N GLY A 51 7.79 5.45 3.73
CA GLY A 51 7.00 4.30 3.29
C GLY A 51 7.88 3.10 2.90
N GLN A 52 8.99 3.38 2.21
CA GLN A 52 9.95 2.35 1.81
C GLN A 52 10.65 1.71 3.03
N GLN A 53 11.02 2.50 4.03
CA GLN A 53 11.65 2.03 5.27
C GLN A 53 10.71 1.17 6.13
N LEU A 54 9.39 1.30 5.97
CA LEU A 54 8.42 0.51 6.71
C LEU A 54 8.29 -0.93 6.18
N ILE A 55 8.61 -1.18 4.90
CA ILE A 55 8.42 -2.49 4.25
C ILE A 55 9.13 -3.63 5.00
N PRO A 56 10.42 -3.53 5.39
CA PRO A 56 11.09 -4.61 6.12
C PRO A 56 10.39 -4.96 7.43
N THR A 57 9.93 -3.95 8.16
CA THR A 57 9.21 -4.12 9.44
C THR A 57 7.88 -4.86 9.23
N LEU A 58 7.13 -4.51 8.17
CA LEU A 58 5.88 -5.19 7.84
C LEU A 58 6.11 -6.65 7.45
N LYS A 59 7.20 -6.95 6.70
CA LYS A 59 7.57 -8.32 6.35
C LYS A 59 7.93 -9.16 7.56
N GLU A 60 8.69 -8.58 8.49
CA GLU A 60 9.03 -9.24 9.75
C GLU A 60 7.79 -9.50 10.60
N PHE A 61 6.86 -8.54 10.67
CA PHE A 61 5.59 -8.71 11.37
C PHE A 61 4.76 -9.87 10.78
N ILE A 62 4.65 -9.96 9.45
CA ILE A 62 3.94 -11.05 8.79
C ILE A 62 4.59 -12.40 9.13
N LYS A 63 5.92 -12.48 9.05
CA LYS A 63 6.66 -13.70 9.40
C LYS A 63 6.39 -14.13 10.85
N LEU A 64 6.44 -13.19 11.81
CA LEU A 64 6.17 -13.48 13.21
C LEU A 64 4.73 -13.94 13.44
N ALA A 65 3.77 -13.38 12.68
CA ALA A 65 2.38 -13.82 12.74
C ALA A 65 2.20 -15.26 12.22
N GLU A 66 2.88 -15.63 11.14
CA GLU A 66 2.88 -17.00 10.59
C GLU A 66 3.53 -18.01 11.54
N GLU A 67 4.65 -17.64 12.18
CA GLU A 67 5.31 -18.46 13.20
C GLU A 67 4.41 -18.67 14.43
N LEU A 68 3.72 -17.62 14.87
CA LEU A 68 2.77 -17.71 15.98
C LEU A 68 1.57 -18.59 15.64
N GLU A 69 1.01 -18.46 14.44
CA GLU A 69 -0.10 -19.29 13.97
C GLU A 69 0.31 -20.77 13.95
N SER A 70 1.50 -21.07 13.44
CA SER A 70 2.05 -22.43 13.42
C SER A 70 2.21 -22.98 14.84
N ALA A 71 2.76 -22.20 15.76
CA ALA A 71 2.99 -22.61 17.15
C ALA A 71 1.68 -22.86 17.94
N ILE A 72 0.59 -22.17 17.60
CA ILE A 72 -0.71 -22.32 18.28
C ILE A 72 -1.54 -23.45 17.67
N PHE A 73 -1.55 -23.57 16.33
CA PHE A 73 -2.54 -24.40 15.62
C PHE A 73 -1.95 -25.62 14.90
N SER A 74 -0.63 -25.77 14.82
CA SER A 74 0.03 -26.93 14.19
C SER A 74 1.01 -27.60 15.18
N PRO A 75 0.52 -28.47 16.09
CA PRO A 75 1.39 -29.27 16.96
C PRO A 75 2.15 -30.36 16.19
#